data_AF-A0A820V270-F1
#
_entry.id   AF-A0A820V270-F1
#
_cell.length_a   1.000
_cell.length_b   1.000
_cell.length_c   1.000
_cell.angle_alpha   90.00
_cell.angle_beta   90.00
_cell.angle_gamma   90.00
#
_symmetry.space_group_name_H-M   'P 1'
#
loop_
_entity.id
_entity.type
_entity.pdbx_description
1 polymer ?
#
loop_
_entity_poly.entity_id
_entity_poly.type
_entity_poly.pdbx_seq_one_letter_code
_entity_poly.pdbx_strand_id
1 'polypeptide(L)'
;MPSTLLNQLRMMFRTTTTNRELALANNYTYVNEDKISRSLICPICLDPLIDPQTHVACENSFCNRCIRKLRQCPCCRASIATPNDLKITSHVLRNILDELEVQCNVCKEALCRGNFAIHIRNNCLKTTLISPEDEENLMNVSTSTVNSPTTNKTLFDEQQIEKHLSNLYRRIHTLENELFELKKTLYICLFVLLTITTLIFFGSIFSYVIVSFLSVFFTQWLPSFVETLTKFLFDFSPLMTLFRIVFIGIYFFLICYKRHPSDINLLTIIICLVIVVFNLLILVLHLIITHFNLLFLMFIMITLGRYFHIQLPNNQELRTLFNHIRNQYQQRR
;
A
#
# COMPACT_ATOMS: atom_id res chain seq x y z
N MET A 1 33.83 36.06 38.32
CA MET A 1 34.29 35.73 36.96
C MET A 1 33.57 36.63 35.96
N PRO A 2 34.26 37.22 34.97
CA PRO A 2 33.66 38.26 34.12
C PRO A 2 32.76 37.62 33.05
N SER A 3 31.52 38.13 32.95
CA SER A 3 30.44 37.68 32.07
C SER A 3 30.76 37.69 30.57
N THR A 4 31.82 38.40 30.17
CA THR A 4 32.33 38.48 28.80
C THR A 4 32.99 37.20 28.32
N LEU A 5 33.70 36.49 29.20
CA LEU A 5 34.39 35.24 28.85
C LEU A 5 33.39 34.07 28.73
N LEU A 6 32.34 34.05 29.56
CA LEU A 6 31.24 33.10 29.45
C LEU A 6 30.42 33.31 28.17
N ASN A 7 30.23 34.57 27.76
CA ASN A 7 29.54 34.91 26.50
C ASN A 7 30.41 34.60 25.26
N GLN A 8 31.73 34.77 25.33
CA GLN A 8 32.65 34.39 24.26
C GLN A 8 32.79 32.87 24.12
N LEU A 9 32.84 32.12 25.23
CA LEU A 9 32.79 30.66 25.20
C LEU A 9 31.44 30.14 24.68
N ARG A 10 30.31 30.78 25.04
CA ARG A 10 29.00 30.49 24.45
C ARG A 10 28.94 30.70 22.93
N MET A 11 29.74 31.62 22.40
CA MET A 11 29.77 31.93 20.97
C MET A 11 30.70 30.98 20.20
N MET A 12 31.80 30.51 20.80
CA MET A 12 32.71 29.55 20.17
C MET A 12 32.21 28.09 20.17
N PHE A 13 31.41 27.67 21.15
CA PHE A 13 30.84 26.31 21.19
C PHE A 13 29.53 26.15 20.38
N ARG A 14 29.04 27.20 19.71
CA ARG A 14 27.70 27.19 19.06
C ARG A 14 27.61 26.43 17.73
N THR A 15 28.72 26.05 17.11
CA THR A 15 28.70 25.52 15.75
C THR A 15 28.49 24.01 15.66
N THR A 16 28.87 23.23 16.69
CA THR A 16 28.77 21.76 16.69
C THR A 16 28.08 21.15 17.91
N THR A 17 27.66 21.95 18.89
CA THR A 17 27.16 21.39 20.15
C THR A 17 25.83 20.65 20.00
N THR A 18 25.77 19.41 20.45
CA THR A 18 24.53 18.60 20.51
C THR A 18 23.55 19.24 21.50
N ASN A 19 22.25 18.97 21.39
CA ASN A 19 21.31 19.47 22.39
C ASN A 19 21.56 18.82 23.76
N ARG A 20 22.15 17.62 23.79
CA ARG A 20 22.65 16.99 25.01
C ARG A 20 23.69 17.88 25.73
N GLU A 21 24.63 18.46 25.00
CA GLU A 21 25.59 19.41 25.58
C GLU A 21 24.92 20.71 26.05
N LEU A 22 23.83 21.14 25.39
CA LEU A 22 23.01 22.25 25.91
C LEU A 22 22.25 21.89 27.18
N ALA A 23 21.72 20.68 27.30
CA ALA A 23 21.06 20.21 28.52
C ALA A 23 22.05 20.22 29.68
N LEU A 24 23.27 19.70 29.45
CA LEU A 24 24.37 19.74 30.41
C LEU A 24 24.76 21.18 30.77
N ALA A 25 24.90 22.06 29.76
CA ALA A 25 25.18 23.48 29.99
C ALA A 25 24.05 24.22 30.72
N ASN A 26 22.83 23.70 30.63
CA ASN A 26 21.66 24.16 31.38
C ASN A 26 21.46 23.41 32.71
N ASN A 27 22.44 22.61 33.16
CA ASN A 27 22.43 21.89 34.43
C ASN A 27 21.31 20.85 34.58
N TYR A 28 20.91 20.16 33.51
CA TYR A 28 20.03 18.98 33.62
C TYR A 28 20.41 17.83 32.69
N THR A 29 19.91 16.64 33.01
CA THR A 29 19.99 15.42 32.19
C THR A 29 18.62 14.79 32.05
N TYR A 30 18.33 14.14 30.92
CA TYR A 30 17.06 13.42 30.74
C TYR A 30 17.09 12.09 31.51
N VAL A 31 16.03 11.77 32.26
CA VAL A 31 16.01 10.62 33.19
C VAL A 31 15.71 9.29 32.48
N ASN A 32 15.13 9.34 31.27
CA ASN A 32 14.71 8.17 30.52
C ASN A 32 14.85 8.38 29.00
N GLU A 33 16.06 8.66 28.50
CA GLU A 33 16.30 8.97 27.06
C GLU A 33 15.72 7.89 26.13
N ASP A 34 15.85 6.61 26.47
CA ASP A 34 15.39 5.48 25.64
C ASP A 34 13.85 5.39 25.52
N LYS A 35 13.11 5.99 26.45
CA LYS A 35 11.63 5.99 26.44
C LYS A 35 11.05 7.19 25.71
N ILE A 36 11.88 8.16 25.31
CA ILE A 36 11.41 9.35 24.60
C ILE A 36 10.95 8.93 23.20
N SER A 37 9.69 9.27 22.86
CA SER A 37 9.15 8.97 21.53
C SER A 37 10.03 9.55 20.43
N ARG A 38 10.30 8.78 19.37
CA ARG A 38 11.07 9.22 18.20
C ARG A 38 10.48 10.48 17.53
N SER A 39 9.18 10.72 17.67
CA SER A 39 8.52 11.94 17.17
C SER A 39 8.94 13.22 17.89
N LEU A 40 9.54 13.10 19.08
CA LEU A 40 10.06 14.21 19.89
C LEU A 40 11.57 14.42 19.73
N ILE A 41 12.22 13.55 18.94
CA ILE A 41 13.65 13.59 18.65
C ILE A 41 13.88 14.33 17.34
N CYS A 42 14.85 15.23 17.33
CA CYS A 42 15.23 15.97 16.14
C CYS A 42 16.01 15.07 15.17
N PRO A 43 15.60 14.94 13.89
CA PRO A 43 16.33 14.11 12.92
C PRO A 43 17.75 14.59 12.57
N ILE A 44 18.10 15.83 12.96
CA ILE A 44 19.40 16.44 12.64
C ILE A 44 20.42 16.22 13.76
N CYS A 45 20.03 16.49 15.01
CA CYS A 45 20.94 16.36 16.16
C CYS A 45 20.72 15.07 16.97
N LEU A 46 19.67 14.30 16.66
CA LEU A 46 19.30 13.04 17.31
C LEU A 46 18.99 13.16 18.81
N ASP A 47 18.73 14.37 19.27
CA ASP A 47 18.36 14.69 20.65
C ASP A 47 16.90 15.18 20.73
N PRO A 48 16.28 15.22 21.94
CA PRO A 48 14.99 15.86 22.15
C PRO A 48 14.93 17.29 21.60
N LEU A 49 13.79 17.64 21.01
CA LEU A 49 13.60 18.93 20.35
C LEU A 49 13.74 20.11 21.33
N ILE A 50 14.57 21.09 20.97
CA ILE A 50 14.71 22.39 21.66
C ILE A 50 14.25 23.49 20.72
N ASP A 51 13.34 24.34 21.19
CA ASP A 51 12.66 25.38 20.40
C ASP A 51 12.18 24.83 19.04
N PRO A 52 11.22 23.90 19.03
CA PRO A 52 10.85 23.18 17.82
C PRO A 52 10.25 24.10 16.74
N GLN A 53 10.66 23.88 15.50
CA GLN A 53 10.13 24.45 14.27
C GLN A 53 9.67 23.31 13.36
N THR A 54 8.49 23.43 12.79
CA THR A 54 7.92 22.44 11.88
C THR A 54 8.02 22.94 10.45
N HIS A 55 8.56 22.11 9.57
CA HIS A 55 8.62 22.41 8.15
C HIS A 55 7.22 22.31 7.53
N VAL A 56 6.76 23.35 6.83
CA VAL A 56 5.37 23.45 6.38
C VAL A 56 5.01 22.38 5.35
N ALA A 57 5.92 22.06 4.42
CA ALA A 57 5.59 21.17 3.31
C ALA A 57 5.53 19.67 3.69
N CYS A 58 6.29 19.23 4.71
CA CYS A 58 6.34 17.82 5.11
C CYS A 58 5.97 17.56 6.57
N GLU A 59 5.62 18.61 7.31
CA GLU A 59 5.18 18.58 8.70
C GLU A 59 6.13 17.91 9.70
N ASN A 60 7.40 17.72 9.32
CA ASN A 60 8.43 17.22 10.22
C ASN A 60 8.96 18.35 11.12
N SER A 61 9.24 18.02 12.37
CA SER A 61 9.71 18.97 13.39
C SER A 61 11.21 18.85 13.65
N PHE A 62 11.86 19.99 13.82
CA PHE A 62 13.30 20.11 14.02
C PHE A 62 13.59 21.18 15.06
N CYS A 63 14.76 21.15 15.70
CA CYS A 63 15.18 22.26 16.56
C CYS A 63 15.39 23.52 15.70
N ASN A 64 14.96 24.69 16.18
CA ASN A 64 15.13 25.96 15.47
C ASN A 64 16.58 26.19 15.01
N ARG A 65 17.55 25.89 15.89
CA ARG A 65 18.98 26.04 15.61
C ARG A 65 19.52 25.01 14.61
N CYS A 66 18.88 23.84 14.49
CA CYS A 66 19.30 22.79 13.58
C CYS A 66 18.81 23.07 12.15
N ILE A 67 17.53 23.37 11.99
CA ILE A 67 16.92 23.52 10.66
C ILE A 67 17.35 24.81 9.96
N ARG A 68 17.59 25.90 10.70
CA ARG A 68 18.05 27.19 10.13
C ARG A 68 19.43 27.13 9.49
N LYS A 69 20.24 26.10 9.78
CA LYS A 69 21.56 25.91 9.14
C LYS A 69 21.44 25.29 7.75
N LEU A 70 20.27 24.74 7.40
CA LEU A 70 20.05 23.99 6.17
C LEU A 70 19.24 24.83 5.17
N ARG A 71 19.56 24.67 3.89
CA ARG A 71 18.79 25.26 2.78
C ARG A 71 17.71 24.32 2.25
N GLN A 72 17.73 23.05 2.64
CA GLN A 72 16.79 22.02 2.21
C GLN A 72 16.40 21.16 3.41
N CYS A 73 15.14 20.72 3.44
CA CYS A 73 14.64 19.82 4.47
C CYS A 73 15.32 18.45 4.36
N PRO A 74 15.91 17.91 5.44
CA PRO A 74 16.58 16.60 5.38
C PRO A 74 15.59 15.44 5.14
N CYS A 75 14.32 15.61 5.50
CA CYS A 75 13.30 14.55 5.34
C CYS A 75 12.70 14.50 3.93
N CYS A 76 12.36 15.64 3.33
CA CYS A 76 11.67 15.69 2.03
C CYS A 76 12.46 16.35 0.90
N ARG A 77 13.66 16.88 1.19
CA ARG A 77 14.55 17.60 0.25
C ARG A 77 13.96 18.88 -0.36
N ALA A 78 12.76 19.29 0.07
CA ALA A 78 12.17 20.57 -0.35
C ALA A 78 13.02 21.76 0.17
N SER A 79 13.00 22.85 -0.59
CA SER A 79 13.75 24.07 -0.29
C SER A 79 13.21 24.77 0.96
N ILE A 80 14.11 25.31 1.78
CA ILE A 80 13.83 26.18 2.92
C ILE A 80 14.41 27.55 2.57
N ALA A 81 13.70 28.28 1.72
CA ALA A 81 14.19 29.55 1.17
C ALA A 81 13.65 30.75 1.95
N THR A 82 12.45 30.63 2.52
CA THR A 82 11.75 31.71 3.20
C THR A 82 11.46 31.36 4.65
N PRO A 83 11.33 32.35 5.55
CA PRO A 83 10.90 32.12 6.93
C PRO A 83 9.54 31.45 7.02
N ASN A 84 8.68 31.61 6.00
CA ASN A 84 7.34 31.02 5.94
C ASN A 84 7.35 29.51 5.70
N ASP A 85 8.48 28.95 5.25
CA ASP A 85 8.64 27.50 5.08
C ASP A 85 8.76 26.77 6.43
N LEU A 86 8.98 27.52 7.52
CA LEU A 86 9.09 27.04 8.89
C LEU A 86 8.01 27.71 9.75
N LYS A 87 7.18 26.90 10.40
CA LYS A 87 6.21 27.37 11.40
C LYS A 87 6.66 26.97 12.80
N ILE A 88 6.31 27.80 13.79
CA ILE A 88 6.41 27.38 15.18
C ILE A 88 5.57 26.12 15.34
N THR A 89 6.16 25.10 15.97
CA THR A 89 5.51 23.82 16.17
C THR A 89 4.24 23.96 17.03
N SER A 90 3.28 23.05 16.81
CA SER A 90 2.00 23.04 17.53
C SER A 90 2.20 23.10 19.04
N HIS A 91 1.26 23.75 19.72
CA HIS A 91 1.26 23.87 21.18
C HIS A 91 1.28 22.50 21.86
N VAL A 92 0.54 21.54 21.31
CA VAL A 92 0.48 20.17 21.82
C VAL A 92 1.86 19.51 21.85
N LEU A 93 2.66 19.60 20.78
CA LEU A 93 3.99 18.98 20.78
C LEU A 93 4.92 19.64 21.79
N ARG A 94 4.79 20.96 22.00
CA ARG A 94 5.57 21.70 23.01
C ARG A 94 5.21 21.26 24.42
N ASN A 95 3.92 21.12 24.72
CA ASN A 95 3.46 20.59 26.02
C ASN A 95 4.02 19.19 26.29
N ILE A 96 3.97 18.29 25.31
CA ILE A 96 4.53 16.94 25.44
C ILE A 96 6.04 16.98 25.67
N LEU A 97 6.77 17.90 25.02
CA LEU A 97 8.19 18.10 25.27
C LEU A 97 8.47 18.63 26.69
N ASP A 98 7.60 19.48 27.22
CA ASP A 98 7.71 20.08 28.54
C ASP A 98 7.40 19.08 29.67
N GLU A 99 6.60 18.05 29.38
CA GLU A 99 6.31 16.92 30.27
C GLU A 99 7.47 15.91 30.38
N LEU A 100 8.50 16.01 29.53
CA LEU A 100 9.66 15.12 29.61
C LEU A 100 10.37 15.26 30.96
N GLU A 101 10.67 14.13 31.60
CA GLU A 101 11.34 14.08 32.89
C GLU A 101 12.85 14.39 32.75
N VAL A 102 13.31 15.36 33.53
CA VAL A 102 14.71 15.78 33.61
C VAL A 102 15.17 15.76 35.06
N GLN A 103 16.43 15.44 35.29
CA GLN A 103 17.08 15.51 36.59
C GLN A 103 17.99 16.72 36.63
N CYS A 104 17.87 17.51 37.69
CA CYS A 104 18.78 18.61 37.94
C CYS A 104 20.17 18.10 38.29
N ASN A 105 21.21 18.61 37.64
CA ASN A 105 22.58 18.21 37.91
C ASN A 105 23.09 18.72 39.28
N VAL A 106 22.47 19.76 39.83
CA VAL A 106 22.86 20.43 41.08
C VAL A 106 22.24 19.75 42.31
N CYS A 107 20.91 19.67 42.39
CA CYS A 107 20.21 19.11 43.55
C CYS A 107 19.73 17.65 43.35
N LYS A 108 19.92 17.07 42.16
CA LYS A 108 19.50 15.70 41.79
C LYS A 108 17.99 15.42 41.80
N GLU A 109 17.17 16.44 42.03
CA GLU A 109 15.70 16.35 41.94
C GLU A 109 15.27 16.06 40.49
N ALA A 110 14.31 15.15 40.32
CA ALA A 110 13.67 14.85 39.05
C ALA A 110 12.37 15.65 38.90
N LEU A 111 12.17 16.29 37.76
CA LEU A 111 11.02 17.14 37.47
C LEU A 111 10.74 17.23 35.97
N CYS A 112 9.59 17.77 35.59
CA CYS A 112 9.27 18.03 34.19
C CYS A 112 10.16 19.13 33.62
N ARG A 113 10.62 18.96 32.38
CA ARG A 113 11.46 19.90 31.64
C ARG A 113 10.91 21.33 31.62
N GLY A 114 9.59 21.49 31.42
CA GLY A 114 8.96 22.81 31.40
C GLY A 114 9.10 23.59 32.72
N ASN A 115 9.17 22.87 33.85
CA ASN A 115 9.30 23.45 35.18
C ASN A 115 10.76 23.71 35.57
N PHE A 116 11.72 23.27 34.77
CA PHE A 116 13.14 23.35 35.10
C PHE A 116 13.63 24.81 35.30
N ALA A 117 13.18 25.74 34.46
CA ALA A 117 13.55 27.15 34.59
C ALA A 117 13.05 27.77 35.91
N ILE A 118 11.89 27.34 36.40
CA ILE A 118 11.31 27.78 37.68
C ILE A 118 12.09 27.16 38.84
N HIS A 119 12.40 25.86 38.75
CA HIS A 119 13.20 25.14 39.73
C HIS A 119 14.56 25.80 39.98
N ILE A 120 15.31 26.13 38.91
CA ILE A 120 16.61 26.80 39.02
C ILE A 120 16.49 28.17 39.70
N ARG A 121 15.41 28.92 39.45
CA ARG A 121 15.22 30.26 40.01
C ARG A 121 14.86 30.23 41.50
N ASN A 122 14.04 29.28 41.93
CA ASN A 122 13.35 29.36 43.23
C ASN A 122 13.74 28.27 44.23
N ASN A 123 14.08 27.06 43.77
CA ASN A 123 14.06 25.86 44.62
C ASN A 123 15.39 25.08 44.62
N CYS A 124 16.21 25.20 43.58
CA CYS A 124 17.39 24.34 43.38
C CYS A 124 18.43 24.43 44.52
N LEU A 125 18.69 25.63 45.04
CA LEU A 125 19.70 25.87 46.09
C LEU A 125 19.20 25.62 47.52
N LYS A 126 17.89 25.44 47.73
CA LYS A 126 17.35 25.19 49.08
C LYS A 126 17.71 23.78 49.57
N THR A 127 17.88 22.84 48.66
CA THR A 127 18.12 21.43 48.99
C THR A 127 19.60 21.11 49.25
N THR A 128 20.55 21.92 48.73
CA THR A 128 22.00 21.68 48.92
C THR A 128 22.52 22.04 50.31
N LEU A 129 21.69 22.61 51.20
CA LEU A 129 22.06 22.93 52.58
C LEU A 129 21.58 21.90 53.61
N ILE A 130 21.01 20.77 53.17
CA ILE A 130 20.74 19.65 54.07
C ILE A 130 21.80 18.59 53.76
N SER A 131 22.95 18.71 54.46
CA SER A 131 23.84 17.57 54.68
C SER A 131 23.07 16.46 55.37
N PRO A 132 23.38 15.17 55.10
CA PRO A 132 22.66 14.02 55.66
C PRO A 132 23.09 13.75 57.11
N GLU A 133 22.96 14.74 57.97
CA GLU A 133 23.04 14.61 59.42
C GLU A 133 21.90 15.50 59.97
N ASP A 134 21.05 14.91 60.80
CA ASP A 134 19.90 15.52 61.50
C ASP A 134 18.53 15.44 60.80
N GLU A 135 18.10 14.21 60.51
CA GLU A 135 16.67 13.87 60.27
C GLU A 135 15.96 13.55 61.61
N GLU A 136 16.15 14.39 62.63
CA GLU A 136 15.39 14.32 63.87
C GLU A 136 15.06 15.74 64.35
N ASN A 137 13.77 16.01 64.45
CA ASN A 137 13.12 17.24 64.93
C ASN A 137 12.78 18.31 63.86
N LEU A 138 11.60 18.19 63.23
CA LEU A 138 10.66 19.33 63.12
C LEU A 138 9.23 18.89 62.73
N MET A 139 8.55 18.20 63.63
CA MET A 139 7.09 18.35 63.78
C MET A 139 6.89 19.04 65.12
N ASN A 140 6.71 20.36 65.09
CA ASN A 140 5.90 21.15 66.01
C ASN A 140 6.17 22.65 65.76
N VAL A 141 5.13 23.46 66.00
CA VAL A 141 5.07 24.94 65.99
C VAL A 141 4.73 25.56 64.62
N SER A 142 3.77 26.44 64.46
CA SER A 142 2.52 26.76 65.16
C SER A 142 1.72 27.62 64.17
N THR A 143 0.41 27.51 64.28
CA THR A 143 -0.59 28.54 64.01
C THR A 143 -0.08 29.99 63.99
N SER A 144 -0.50 30.75 62.98
CA SER A 144 -0.64 32.21 63.07
C SER A 144 -1.86 32.66 62.28
N THR A 145 -2.91 32.92 63.04
CA THR A 145 -4.12 33.66 62.70
C THR A 145 -3.81 35.08 62.24
N VAL A 146 -4.38 35.50 61.11
CA VAL A 146 -4.63 36.92 60.81
C VAL A 146 -6.08 37.04 60.33
N ASN A 147 -6.91 37.62 61.19
CA ASN A 147 -8.25 38.08 60.84
C ASN A 147 -8.14 39.44 60.13
N SER A 148 -8.88 39.61 59.04
CA SER A 148 -9.51 40.91 58.70
C SER A 148 -10.74 40.65 57.81
N PRO A 149 -11.88 41.33 58.08
CA PRO A 149 -13.17 41.03 57.47
C PRO A 149 -13.50 41.91 56.26
N THR A 150 -14.60 41.56 55.59
CA THR A 150 -15.42 42.34 54.61
C THR A 150 -15.15 42.19 53.12
N THR A 151 -15.66 41.11 52.50
CA THR A 151 -16.26 41.10 51.13
C THR A 151 -17.02 39.79 50.83
N ASN A 152 -17.98 39.39 51.68
CA ASN A 152 -18.63 38.07 51.56
C ASN A 152 -19.85 38.00 50.62
N LYS A 153 -20.14 39.03 49.81
CA LYS A 153 -21.30 39.02 48.90
C LYS A 153 -20.96 38.86 47.41
N THR A 154 -19.71 39.04 47.01
CA THR A 154 -19.25 38.85 45.61
C THR A 154 -18.45 37.57 45.40
N LEU A 155 -17.85 37.00 46.46
CA LEU A 155 -17.03 35.79 46.39
C LEU A 155 -17.85 34.51 46.11
N PHE A 156 -19.12 34.48 46.53
CA PHE A 156 -19.99 33.31 46.36
C PHE A 156 -20.47 33.14 44.91
N ASP A 157 -20.70 34.26 44.21
CA ASP A 157 -21.04 34.24 42.78
C ASP A 157 -19.84 33.85 41.92
N GLU A 158 -18.63 34.30 42.27
CA GLU A 158 -17.41 34.00 41.51
C GLU A 158 -17.05 32.49 41.58
N GLN A 159 -17.18 31.87 42.76
CA GLN A 159 -17.01 30.42 42.91
C GLN A 159 -18.05 29.60 42.14
N GLN A 160 -19.30 30.07 42.08
CA GLN A 160 -20.36 29.39 41.34
C GLN A 160 -20.17 29.52 39.83
N ILE A 161 -19.69 30.66 39.35
CA ILE A 161 -19.34 30.92 37.95
C ILE A 161 -18.16 30.04 37.51
N GLU A 162 -17.12 29.92 38.32
CA GLU A 162 -15.93 29.10 38.02
C GLU A 162 -16.27 27.59 37.90
N LYS A 163 -17.18 27.11 38.77
CA LYS A 163 -17.74 25.75 38.68
C LYS A 163 -18.56 25.52 37.42
N HIS A 164 -19.31 26.53 36.95
CA HIS A 164 -20.05 26.45 35.70
C HIS A 164 -19.12 26.46 34.47
N LEU A 165 -18.07 27.28 34.49
CA LEU A 165 -17.06 27.36 33.42
C LEU A 165 -16.28 26.06 33.26
N SER A 166 -15.82 25.47 34.37
CA SER A 166 -15.11 24.18 34.35
C SER A 166 -15.98 23.04 33.80
N ASN A 167 -17.28 23.02 34.14
CA ASN A 167 -18.23 22.06 33.55
C ASN A 167 -18.44 22.27 32.05
N LEU A 168 -18.53 23.51 31.58
CA LEU A 168 -18.63 23.82 30.14
C LEU A 168 -17.36 23.40 29.39
N TYR A 169 -16.18 23.70 29.95
CA TYR A 169 -14.91 23.32 29.35
C TYR A 169 -14.77 21.80 29.20
N ARG A 170 -15.17 21.05 30.23
CA ARG A 170 -15.18 19.57 30.19
C ARG A 170 -16.09 19.04 29.07
N ARG A 171 -17.27 19.63 28.88
CA ARG A 171 -18.19 19.22 27.80
C ARG A 171 -17.64 19.54 26.41
N ILE A 172 -17.02 20.72 26.24
CA ILE A 172 -16.37 21.10 24.97
C ILE A 172 -15.26 20.11 24.64
N HIS A 173 -14.40 19.77 25.61
CA HIS A 173 -13.33 18.81 25.41
C HIS A 173 -13.85 17.40 25.08
N THR A 174 -14.95 16.96 25.71
CA THR A 174 -15.60 15.69 25.34
C THR A 174 -16.09 15.71 23.90
N LEU A 175 -16.76 16.79 23.47
CA LEU A 175 -17.26 16.93 22.10
C LEU A 175 -16.12 17.01 21.08
N GLU A 176 -15.02 17.69 21.37
CA GLU A 176 -13.84 17.73 20.51
C GLU A 176 -13.23 16.34 20.35
N ASN A 177 -13.17 15.56 21.44
CA ASN A 177 -12.65 14.20 21.40
C ASN A 177 -13.56 13.25 20.60
N GLU A 178 -14.89 13.36 20.76
CA GLU A 178 -15.84 12.59 19.95
C GLU A 178 -15.75 12.98 18.46
N LEU A 179 -15.59 14.27 18.16
CA LEU A 179 -15.43 14.76 16.79
C LEU A 179 -14.10 14.30 16.17
N PHE A 180 -13.04 14.18 16.97
CA PHE A 180 -11.75 13.64 16.54
C PHE A 180 -11.85 12.15 16.19
N GLU A 181 -12.49 11.35 17.04
CA GLU A 181 -12.71 9.91 16.77
C GLU A 181 -13.66 9.70 15.57
N LEU A 182 -14.67 10.56 15.40
CA LEU A 182 -15.54 10.54 14.21
C LEU A 182 -14.75 10.84 12.93
N LYS A 183 -13.91 11.88 12.94
CA LYS A 183 -13.05 12.24 11.79
C LYS A 183 -12.08 11.12 11.44
N LYS A 184 -11.47 10.50 12.44
CA LYS A 184 -10.59 9.34 12.27
C LYS A 184 -11.33 8.16 11.64
N THR A 185 -12.53 7.87 12.12
CA THR A 185 -13.39 6.80 11.58
C THR A 185 -13.77 7.09 10.13
N LEU A 186 -14.14 8.33 9.81
CA LEU A 186 -14.47 8.76 8.45
C LEU A 186 -13.26 8.65 7.51
N TYR A 187 -12.07 9.01 7.96
CA TYR A 187 -10.84 8.88 7.18
C TYR A 187 -10.50 7.42 6.88
N ILE A 188 -10.63 6.54 7.88
CA ILE A 188 -10.44 5.08 7.71
C ILE A 188 -11.46 4.54 6.69
N CYS A 189 -12.73 4.93 6.81
CA CYS A 189 -13.78 4.49 5.87
C CYS A 189 -13.49 4.95 4.44
N LEU A 190 -13.07 6.21 4.26
CA LEU A 190 -12.73 6.76 2.95
C LEU A 190 -11.49 6.07 2.34
N PHE A 191 -10.49 5.77 3.16
CA PHE A 191 -9.32 4.99 2.73
C PHE A 191 -9.71 3.59 2.28
N VAL A 192 -10.55 2.88 3.04
CA VAL A 192 -11.07 1.55 2.66
C VAL A 192 -11.85 1.61 1.35
N LEU A 193 -12.76 2.57 1.19
CA LEU A 193 -13.51 2.75 -0.07
C LEU A 193 -12.61 3.03 -1.27
N LEU A 194 -11.56 3.83 -1.09
CA LEU A 194 -10.58 4.11 -2.14
C LEU A 194 -9.80 2.84 -2.52
N THR A 195 -9.38 2.04 -1.54
CA THR A 195 -8.69 0.76 -1.81
C THR A 195 -9.59 -0.25 -2.53
N ILE A 196 -10.87 -0.34 -2.17
CA ILE A 196 -11.83 -1.22 -2.87
C ILE A 196 -12.04 -0.74 -4.31
N THR A 197 -12.22 0.57 -4.52
CA THR A 197 -12.45 1.15 -5.85
C THR A 197 -11.25 0.91 -6.79
N THR A 198 -10.03 1.10 -6.27
CA THR A 198 -8.80 0.82 -7.03
C THR A 198 -8.66 -0.67 -7.38
N LEU A 199 -8.99 -1.57 -6.45
CA LEU A 199 -8.96 -3.01 -6.69
C LEU A 199 -9.98 -3.44 -7.77
N ILE A 200 -11.18 -2.87 -7.77
CA ILE A 200 -12.19 -3.11 -8.81
C ILE A 200 -11.70 -2.61 -10.17
N PHE A 201 -11.07 -1.43 -10.22
CA PHE A 201 -10.53 -0.86 -11.46
C PHE A 201 -9.41 -1.72 -12.05
N PHE A 202 -8.46 -2.19 -11.24
CA PHE A 202 -7.43 -3.11 -11.72
C PHE A 202 -8.01 -4.46 -12.14
N GLY A 203 -9.00 -4.97 -11.41
CA GLY A 203 -9.70 -6.21 -11.75
C GLY A 203 -10.40 -6.14 -13.11
N SER A 204 -11.04 -5.01 -13.44
CA SER A 204 -11.70 -4.82 -14.74
C SER A 204 -10.71 -4.73 -15.89
N ILE A 205 -9.58 -4.03 -15.72
CA ILE A 205 -8.49 -3.98 -16.70
C ILE A 205 -7.93 -5.38 -16.94
N PHE A 206 -7.63 -6.13 -15.88
CA PHE A 206 -7.08 -7.47 -16.00
C PHE A 206 -8.06 -8.43 -16.70
N SER A 207 -9.35 -8.36 -16.34
CA SER A 207 -10.41 -9.10 -17.03
C SER A 207 -10.48 -8.77 -18.52
N TYR A 208 -10.41 -7.48 -18.88
CA TYR A 208 -10.37 -7.05 -20.27
C TYR A 208 -9.17 -7.62 -21.02
N VAL A 209 -7.96 -7.56 -20.44
CA VAL A 209 -6.74 -8.13 -21.04
C VAL A 209 -6.87 -9.63 -21.26
N ILE A 210 -7.41 -10.38 -20.30
CA ILE A 210 -7.65 -11.82 -20.44
C ILE A 210 -8.65 -12.09 -21.58
N VAL A 211 -9.77 -11.38 -21.62
CA VAL A 211 -10.79 -11.58 -22.66
C VAL A 211 -10.24 -11.23 -24.04
N SER A 212 -9.47 -10.14 -24.16
CA SER A 212 -8.78 -9.78 -25.40
C SER A 212 -7.77 -10.85 -25.83
N PHE A 213 -6.97 -11.37 -24.89
CA PHE A 213 -6.01 -12.43 -25.17
C PHE A 213 -6.70 -13.73 -25.60
N LEU A 214 -7.75 -14.15 -24.88
CA LEU A 214 -8.55 -15.31 -25.25
C LEU A 214 -9.19 -15.12 -26.63
N SER A 215 -9.73 -13.94 -26.92
CA SER A 215 -10.29 -13.62 -28.23
C SER A 215 -9.25 -13.78 -29.36
N VAL A 216 -8.03 -13.25 -29.19
CA VAL A 216 -6.93 -13.43 -30.15
C VAL A 216 -6.54 -14.90 -30.28
N PHE A 217 -6.44 -15.62 -29.16
CA PHE A 217 -6.13 -17.05 -29.16
C PHE A 217 -7.18 -17.86 -29.92
N PHE A 218 -8.47 -17.63 -29.65
CA PHE A 218 -9.57 -18.36 -30.30
C PHE A 218 -9.77 -17.98 -31.77
N THR A 219 -9.51 -16.72 -32.16
CA THR A 219 -9.74 -16.25 -33.54
C THR A 219 -8.55 -16.49 -34.46
N GLN A 220 -7.32 -16.44 -33.96
CA GLN A 220 -6.12 -16.55 -34.80
C GLN A 220 -5.36 -17.85 -34.60
N TRP A 221 -5.14 -18.27 -33.36
CA TRP A 221 -4.24 -19.39 -33.05
C TRP A 221 -4.96 -20.72 -33.14
N LEU A 222 -6.15 -20.83 -32.54
CA LEU A 222 -6.91 -22.07 -32.52
C LEU A 222 -7.27 -22.57 -33.93
N PRO A 223 -7.72 -21.75 -34.89
CA PRO A 223 -8.01 -22.23 -36.24
C PRO A 223 -6.75 -22.72 -36.97
N SER A 224 -5.62 -22.02 -36.83
CA SER A 224 -4.34 -22.42 -37.44
C SER A 224 -3.82 -23.72 -36.84
N PHE A 225 -3.95 -23.88 -35.52
CA PHE A 225 -3.60 -25.12 -34.83
C PHE A 225 -4.50 -26.28 -35.25
N VAL A 226 -5.81 -26.08 -35.30
CA VAL A 226 -6.78 -27.08 -35.77
C VAL A 226 -6.54 -27.43 -37.25
N GLU A 227 -6.18 -26.46 -38.10
CA GLU A 227 -5.82 -26.72 -39.50
C GLU A 227 -4.54 -27.56 -39.60
N THR A 228 -3.52 -27.25 -38.79
CA THR A 228 -2.27 -28.02 -38.76
C THR A 228 -2.50 -29.43 -38.23
N LEU A 229 -3.29 -29.57 -37.17
CA LEU A 229 -3.64 -30.85 -36.57
C LEU A 229 -4.52 -31.69 -37.50
N THR A 230 -5.48 -31.07 -38.19
CA THR A 230 -6.32 -31.79 -39.17
C THR A 230 -5.50 -32.20 -40.39
N LYS A 231 -4.58 -31.38 -40.90
CA LYS A 231 -3.62 -31.76 -41.95
C LYS A 231 -2.73 -32.92 -41.51
N PHE A 232 -2.14 -32.83 -40.31
CA PHE A 232 -1.35 -33.91 -39.72
C PHE A 232 -2.18 -35.21 -39.61
N LEU A 233 -3.35 -35.16 -38.98
CA LEU A 233 -4.22 -36.33 -38.83
C LEU A 233 -4.71 -36.88 -40.18
N PHE A 234 -4.95 -36.02 -41.18
CA PHE A 234 -5.35 -36.42 -42.52
C PHE A 234 -4.22 -37.09 -43.30
N ASP A 235 -2.99 -36.57 -43.21
CA ASP A 235 -1.80 -37.17 -43.82
C ASP A 235 -1.50 -38.57 -43.25
N PHE A 236 -1.82 -38.81 -41.97
CA PHE A 236 -1.67 -40.12 -41.35
C PHE A 236 -2.85 -41.08 -41.60
N SER A 237 -3.97 -40.62 -42.17
CA SER A 237 -5.21 -41.42 -42.32
C SER A 237 -5.14 -42.54 -43.39
N PRO A 238 -4.68 -42.29 -44.64
CA PRO A 238 -4.58 -43.37 -45.63
C PRO A 238 -3.36 -44.27 -45.41
N LEU A 239 -2.24 -43.71 -44.94
CA LEU A 239 -0.99 -44.47 -44.73
C LEU A 239 -1.12 -45.46 -43.57
N MET A 240 -1.70 -45.06 -42.43
CA MET A 240 -1.90 -45.96 -41.28
C MET A 240 -2.96 -47.01 -41.56
N THR A 241 -3.99 -46.68 -42.35
CA THR A 241 -5.00 -47.64 -42.79
C THR A 241 -4.41 -48.65 -43.77
N LEU A 242 -3.58 -48.20 -44.73
CA LEU A 242 -2.88 -49.05 -45.68
C LEU A 242 -1.85 -49.95 -44.97
N PHE A 243 -1.07 -49.43 -44.02
CA PHE A 243 -0.16 -50.24 -43.22
C PHE A 243 -0.90 -51.30 -42.42
N ARG A 244 -2.04 -50.98 -41.78
CA ARG A 244 -2.84 -51.97 -41.05
C ARG A 244 -3.39 -53.06 -41.96
N ILE A 245 -3.88 -52.72 -43.15
CA ILE A 245 -4.37 -53.71 -44.13
C ILE A 245 -3.22 -54.61 -44.63
N VAL A 246 -2.06 -54.03 -44.94
CA VAL A 246 -0.86 -54.77 -45.39
C VAL A 246 -0.34 -55.68 -44.28
N PHE A 247 -0.23 -55.21 -43.05
CA PHE A 247 0.22 -56.04 -41.92
C PHE A 247 -0.76 -57.17 -41.60
N ILE A 248 -2.07 -56.94 -41.66
CA ILE A 248 -3.08 -57.99 -41.49
C ILE A 248 -2.99 -59.02 -42.62
N GLY A 249 -2.81 -58.58 -43.87
CA GLY A 249 -2.62 -59.46 -45.03
C GLY A 249 -1.36 -60.32 -44.94
N ILE A 250 -0.22 -59.71 -44.55
CA ILE A 250 1.06 -60.43 -44.33
C ILE A 250 0.93 -61.42 -43.18
N TYR A 251 0.29 -61.02 -42.07
CA TYR A 251 0.08 -61.90 -40.92
C TYR A 251 -0.77 -63.12 -41.30
N PHE A 252 -1.84 -62.91 -42.09
CA PHE A 252 -2.67 -63.99 -42.61
C PHE A 252 -1.89 -64.91 -43.55
N PHE A 253 -1.13 -64.33 -44.50
CA PHE A 253 -0.28 -65.09 -45.42
C PHE A 253 0.75 -65.94 -44.68
N LEU A 254 1.43 -65.39 -43.66
CA LEU A 254 2.41 -66.11 -42.84
C LEU A 254 1.78 -67.26 -42.03
N ILE A 255 0.56 -67.07 -41.51
CA ILE A 255 -0.17 -68.13 -40.80
C ILE A 255 -0.58 -69.25 -41.76
N CYS A 256 -1.08 -68.90 -42.95
CA CYS A 256 -1.47 -69.88 -43.97
C CYS A 256 -0.26 -70.62 -44.57
N TYR A 257 0.88 -69.94 -44.77
CA TYR A 257 2.08 -70.54 -45.35
C TYR A 257 2.73 -71.58 -44.43
N LYS A 258 2.66 -71.38 -43.10
CA LYS A 258 3.35 -72.25 -42.13
C LYS A 258 2.56 -73.53 -41.78
N ARG A 259 1.30 -73.67 -42.19
CA ARG A 259 0.44 -74.79 -41.79
C ARG A 259 -0.05 -75.56 -43.02
N HIS A 260 0.14 -76.89 -43.03
CA HIS A 260 -0.34 -77.74 -44.12
C HIS A 260 -1.87 -77.55 -44.31
N PRO A 261 -2.37 -77.51 -45.55
CA PRO A 261 -3.74 -77.09 -45.88
C PRO A 261 -4.84 -77.98 -45.28
N SER A 262 -4.52 -79.18 -44.78
CA SER A 262 -5.48 -80.11 -44.17
C SER A 262 -5.85 -79.79 -42.72
N ASP A 263 -5.08 -78.96 -42.01
CA ASP A 263 -5.20 -78.79 -40.54
C ASP A 263 -5.70 -77.39 -40.12
N ILE A 264 -6.31 -76.65 -41.06
CA ILE A 264 -6.86 -75.33 -40.74
C ILE A 264 -8.11 -75.53 -39.88
N ASN A 265 -7.92 -75.46 -38.56
CA ASN A 265 -8.99 -75.51 -37.59
C ASN A 265 -10.01 -74.41 -37.88
N LEU A 266 -11.28 -74.78 -38.02
CA LEU A 266 -12.42 -73.88 -38.20
C LEU A 266 -12.40 -72.69 -37.22
N LEU A 267 -11.93 -72.94 -35.98
CA LEU A 267 -11.76 -71.92 -34.95
C LEU A 267 -10.82 -70.78 -35.38
N THR A 268 -9.72 -71.08 -36.08
CA THR A 268 -8.77 -70.06 -36.56
C THR A 268 -9.42 -69.19 -37.63
N ILE A 269 -10.21 -69.78 -38.53
CA ILE A 269 -10.98 -69.04 -39.53
C ILE A 269 -12.01 -68.13 -38.86
N ILE A 270 -12.72 -68.62 -37.84
CA ILE A 270 -13.70 -67.82 -37.08
C ILE A 270 -13.02 -66.64 -36.38
N ILE A 271 -11.88 -66.85 -35.70
CA ILE A 271 -11.15 -65.76 -35.04
C ILE A 271 -10.66 -64.72 -36.06
N CYS A 272 -10.14 -65.15 -37.21
CA CYS A 272 -9.74 -64.25 -38.28
C CYS A 272 -10.94 -63.44 -38.81
N LEU A 273 -12.08 -64.08 -39.02
CA LEU A 273 -13.30 -63.41 -39.48
C LEU A 273 -13.80 -62.38 -38.46
N VAL A 274 -13.76 -62.69 -37.16
CA VAL A 274 -14.10 -61.74 -36.08
C VAL A 274 -13.16 -60.54 -36.09
N ILE A 275 -11.85 -60.75 -36.26
CA ILE A 275 -10.88 -59.65 -36.33
C ILE A 275 -11.14 -58.77 -37.56
N VAL A 276 -11.42 -59.36 -38.72
CA VAL A 276 -11.74 -58.61 -39.94
C VAL A 276 -13.02 -57.80 -39.78
N VAL A 277 -14.08 -58.40 -39.23
CA VAL A 277 -15.36 -57.73 -38.97
C VAL A 277 -15.17 -56.58 -37.97
N PHE A 278 -14.39 -56.78 -36.91
CA PHE A 278 -14.12 -55.74 -35.92
C PHE A 278 -13.34 -54.56 -36.52
N ASN A 279 -12.33 -54.84 -37.35
CA ASN A 279 -11.59 -53.79 -38.05
C ASN A 279 -12.46 -53.05 -39.07
N LEU A 280 -13.36 -53.76 -39.77
CA LEU A 280 -14.32 -53.15 -40.67
C LEU A 280 -15.29 -52.23 -39.91
N LEU A 281 -15.73 -52.64 -38.72
CA LEU A 281 -16.58 -51.82 -37.86
C LEU A 281 -15.87 -50.55 -37.39
N ILE A 282 -14.59 -50.64 -37.02
CA ILE A 282 -13.77 -49.47 -36.68
C ILE A 282 -13.64 -48.52 -37.89
N LEU A 283 -13.42 -49.06 -39.10
CA LEU A 283 -13.34 -48.27 -40.32
C LEU A 283 -14.67 -47.53 -40.61
N VAL A 284 -15.80 -48.23 -40.48
CA VAL A 284 -17.14 -47.63 -40.65
C VAL A 284 -17.37 -46.54 -39.62
N LEU A 285 -17.04 -46.77 -38.34
CA LEU A 285 -17.16 -45.77 -37.29
C LEU A 285 -16.29 -44.53 -37.58
N HIS A 286 -15.06 -44.73 -38.05
CA HIS A 286 -14.17 -43.65 -38.45
C HIS A 286 -14.72 -42.85 -39.64
N LEU A 287 -15.30 -43.51 -40.64
CA LEU A 287 -15.98 -42.85 -41.76
C LEU A 287 -17.18 -42.02 -41.28
N ILE A 288 -17.97 -42.53 -40.34
CA ILE A 288 -19.10 -41.79 -39.75
C ILE A 288 -18.60 -40.54 -39.02
N ILE A 289 -17.58 -40.66 -38.17
CA ILE A 289 -17.01 -39.51 -37.44
C ILE A 289 -16.45 -38.47 -38.41
N THR A 290 -15.73 -38.92 -39.44
CA THR A 290 -15.18 -38.03 -40.47
C THR A 290 -16.28 -37.32 -41.25
N HIS A 291 -17.36 -38.04 -41.60
CA HIS A 291 -18.50 -37.44 -42.30
C HIS A 291 -19.26 -36.45 -41.40
N PHE A 292 -19.41 -36.74 -40.11
CA PHE A 292 -20.02 -35.82 -39.15
C PHE A 292 -19.20 -34.53 -38.99
N ASN A 293 -17.87 -34.64 -38.91
CA ASN A 293 -16.98 -33.49 -38.86
C ASN A 293 -17.08 -32.63 -40.14
N LEU A 294 -17.24 -33.24 -41.31
CA LEU A 294 -17.44 -32.53 -42.57
C LEU A 294 -18.79 -31.78 -42.57
N LEU A 295 -19.87 -32.42 -42.13
CA LEU A 295 -21.18 -31.78 -42.02
C LEU A 295 -21.17 -30.62 -41.03
N PHE A 296 -20.46 -30.78 -39.91
CA PHE A 296 -20.26 -29.72 -38.93
C PHE A 296 -19.48 -28.52 -39.50
N LEU A 297 -18.42 -28.78 -40.27
CA LEU A 297 -17.66 -27.73 -40.96
C LEU A 297 -18.54 -26.99 -41.98
N MET A 298 -19.34 -27.71 -42.77
CA MET A 298 -20.30 -27.11 -43.71
C MET A 298 -21.32 -26.22 -43.00
N PHE A 299 -21.82 -26.66 -41.84
CA PHE A 299 -22.73 -25.86 -41.02
C PHE A 299 -22.07 -24.56 -40.51
N ILE A 300 -20.82 -24.62 -40.06
CA ILE A 300 -20.06 -23.44 -39.66
C ILE A 300 -19.86 -22.48 -40.84
N MET A 301 -19.51 -22.98 -42.02
CA MET A 301 -19.32 -22.13 -43.21
C MET A 301 -20.63 -21.45 -43.66
N ILE A 302 -21.77 -22.15 -43.58
CA ILE A 302 -23.09 -21.57 -43.87
C ILE A 302 -23.45 -20.48 -42.86
N THR A 303 -23.24 -20.74 -41.56
CA THR A 303 -23.56 -19.76 -40.51
C THR A 303 -22.66 -18.53 -40.60
N LEU A 304 -21.35 -18.70 -40.85
CA LEU A 304 -20.42 -17.61 -41.13
C LEU A 304 -20.81 -16.84 -42.40
N GLY A 305 -21.17 -17.52 -43.49
CA GLY A 305 -21.63 -16.89 -44.71
C GLY A 305 -22.87 -16.00 -44.49
N ARG A 306 -23.83 -16.47 -43.69
CA ARG A 306 -25.00 -15.66 -43.31
C ARG A 306 -24.63 -14.48 -42.42
N TYR A 307 -23.73 -14.68 -41.45
CA TYR A 307 -23.23 -13.60 -40.60
C TYR A 307 -22.55 -12.50 -41.41
N PHE A 308 -21.63 -12.87 -42.31
CA PHE A 308 -20.95 -11.92 -43.20
C PHE A 308 -21.90 -11.24 -44.18
N HIS A 309 -22.89 -11.96 -44.73
CA HIS A 309 -23.91 -11.36 -45.59
C HIS A 309 -24.80 -10.35 -44.85
N ILE A 310 -25.04 -10.54 -43.55
CA ILE A 310 -25.80 -9.59 -42.72
C ILE A 310 -24.97 -8.33 -42.42
N GLN A 311 -23.64 -8.43 -42.38
CA GLN A 311 -22.75 -7.34 -41.99
C GLN A 311 -22.12 -6.59 -43.17
N LEU A 312 -22.35 -7.01 -44.42
CA LEU A 312 -22.02 -6.19 -45.58
C LEU A 312 -22.95 -4.95 -45.58
N PRO A 313 -22.41 -3.74 -45.38
CA PRO A 313 -23.21 -2.53 -45.39
C PRO A 313 -23.91 -2.41 -46.74
N ASN A 314 -25.19 -2.07 -46.69
CA ASN A 314 -26.08 -1.96 -47.84
C ASN A 314 -25.33 -1.29 -49.01
N ASN A 315 -25.25 -1.97 -50.16
CA ASN A 315 -24.42 -1.62 -51.34
C ASN A 315 -24.53 -0.15 -51.80
N GLN A 316 -25.52 0.59 -51.31
CA GLN A 316 -25.68 2.03 -51.53
C GLN A 316 -24.55 2.86 -50.91
N GLU A 317 -24.09 2.60 -49.68
CA GLU A 317 -23.00 3.40 -49.07
C GLU A 317 -21.64 3.13 -49.71
N LEU A 318 -21.40 1.88 -50.11
CA LEU A 318 -20.20 1.52 -50.86
C LEU A 318 -20.22 2.13 -52.27
N ARG A 319 -21.39 2.19 -52.93
CA ARG A 319 -21.54 2.90 -54.21
C ARG A 319 -21.33 4.40 -54.10
N THR A 320 -21.84 5.05 -53.06
CA THR A 320 -21.65 6.49 -52.88
C THR A 320 -20.17 6.81 -52.62
N LEU A 321 -19.48 6.00 -51.81
CA LEU A 321 -18.04 6.14 -51.59
C LEU A 321 -17.24 5.99 -52.89
N PHE A 322 -17.51 4.94 -53.68
CA PHE A 322 -16.81 4.71 -54.95
C PHE A 322 -17.06 5.83 -55.97
N ASN A 323 -18.29 6.33 -56.06
CA ASN A 323 -18.61 7.46 -56.93
C ASN A 323 -17.90 8.74 -56.48
N HIS A 324 -17.77 8.97 -55.17
CA HIS A 324 -17.07 10.14 -54.64
C HIS A 324 -15.56 10.09 -54.97
N ILE A 325 -14.92 8.93 -54.79
CA ILE A 325 -13.51 8.72 -55.15
C ILE A 325 -13.29 8.92 -56.66
N ARG A 326 -14.19 8.38 -57.49
CA ARG A 326 -14.13 8.52 -58.95
C ARG A 326 -14.22 9.98 -59.39
N ASN A 327 -15.13 10.75 -58.80
CA ASN A 327 -15.30 12.17 -59.09
C ASN A 327 -14.09 13.00 -58.66
N GLN A 328 -13.47 12.69 -57.51
CA GLN A 328 -12.24 13.39 -57.08
C GLN A 328 -11.06 13.15 -58.04
N TYR A 329 -10.95 11.96 -58.63
CA TYR A 329 -9.91 11.70 -59.63
C TYR A 329 -10.14 12.45 -60.95
N GLN A 330 -11.40 12.64 -61.36
CA GLN A 330 -11.72 13.40 -62.56
C GLN A 330 -11.49 14.90 -62.41
N GLN A 331 -11.64 15.46 -61.21
CA GLN A 331 -11.35 16.89 -60.96
C GLN A 331 -9.84 17.22 -60.87
N ARG A 332 -8.97 16.23 -60.72
CA ARG A 332 -7.51 16.41 -60.65
C ARG A 332 -6.80 16.25 -62.00
N ARG A 333 -7.52 15.86 -63.06
CA ARG A 333 -7.05 15.93 -64.45
C ARG A 333 -7.67 17.14 -65.11
#